data_AF-A0A0S8I9X5-F1
#
_entry.id   AF-A0A0S8I9X5-F1
#
_cell.length_a   1.000
_cell.length_b   1.000
_cell.length_c   1.000
_cell.angle_alpha   90.00
_cell.angle_beta   90.00
_cell.angle_gamma   90.00
#
_symmetry.space_group_name_H-M   'P 1'
#
loop_
_entity.id
_entity.type
_entity.pdbx_description
1 polymer ?
#
loop_
_entity_poly.entity_id
_entity_poly.type
_entity_poly.pdbx_seq_one_letter_code
_entity_poly.pdbx_strand_id
1 'polypeptide(L)'
;MEQNQPSKAAVIFDKLAEQGSKREAPRAPQLYLQAGRAWIKAGDIERGVQRLNTGLDLMVRMKQLRRLPVVSQRILTELKEHGLTDQAVTFEAKIKNLLATYGLSLASASTPTEKPQLPAKCSYCGGNVLPDEVEWFDNQQASCTYCGSILEAKT
;
A
#
# COMPACT_ATOMS: atom_id res chain seq x y z
N MET A 1 24.87 -9.28 -16.08
CA MET A 1 24.38 -9.87 -14.81
C MET A 1 24.18 -8.74 -13.80
N GLU A 2 23.05 -8.05 -13.84
CA GLU A 2 22.73 -6.88 -12.99
C GLU A 2 22.00 -7.30 -11.71
N GLN A 3 22.67 -8.08 -10.87
CA GLN A 3 22.11 -8.45 -9.56
C GLN A 3 22.40 -7.31 -8.56
N ASN A 4 21.38 -6.92 -7.78
CA ASN A 4 21.47 -6.20 -6.49
C ASN A 4 21.03 -4.71 -6.38
N GLN A 5 20.01 -4.27 -7.14
CA GLN A 5 19.30 -3.01 -6.86
C GLN A 5 18.05 -3.10 -5.94
N PRO A 6 17.24 -4.18 -5.92
CA PRO A 6 16.01 -4.20 -5.11
C PRO A 6 16.30 -4.18 -3.60
N SER A 7 17.43 -4.75 -3.18
CA SER A 7 17.90 -4.73 -1.78
C SER A 7 18.23 -3.31 -1.28
N LYS A 8 18.85 -2.46 -2.12
CA LYS A 8 19.19 -1.08 -1.75
C LYS A 8 17.95 -0.21 -1.58
N ALA A 9 16.98 -0.34 -2.49
CA ALA A 9 15.71 0.37 -2.38
C ALA A 9 14.95 -0.05 -1.12
N ALA A 10 14.92 -1.35 -0.81
CA ALA A 10 14.25 -1.86 0.38
C ALA A 10 14.84 -1.29 1.68
N VAL A 11 16.17 -1.24 1.79
CA VAL A 11 16.87 -0.65 2.94
C VAL A 11 16.55 0.85 3.09
N ILE A 12 16.51 1.61 1.99
CA ILE A 12 16.19 3.04 2.04
C ILE A 12 14.75 3.25 2.51
N PHE A 13 13.79 2.53 1.94
CA PHE A 13 12.39 2.64 2.35
C PHE A 13 12.18 2.24 3.81
N ASP A 14 12.84 1.19 4.28
CA ASP A 14 12.78 0.78 5.69
C ASP A 14 13.26 1.89 6.62
N LYS A 15 14.42 2.47 6.32
CA LYS A 15 14.98 3.57 7.12
C LYS A 15 14.03 4.77 7.14
N LEU A 16 13.46 5.13 6.00
CA LEU A 16 12.49 6.22 5.89
C LEU A 16 11.20 5.91 6.64
N ALA A 17 10.71 4.68 6.58
CA ALA A 17 9.50 4.23 7.26
C ALA A 17 9.67 4.27 8.77
N GLU A 18 10.79 3.76 9.28
CA GLU A 18 11.14 3.76 10.71
C GLU A 18 11.34 5.17 11.26
N GLN A 19 11.99 6.06 10.49
CA GLN A 19 12.13 7.45 10.89
C GLN A 19 10.81 8.21 10.81
N GLY A 20 10.00 7.92 9.79
CA GLY A 20 8.68 8.50 9.60
C GLY A 20 7.71 8.10 10.69
N SER A 21 7.71 6.84 11.10
CA SER A 21 6.81 6.33 12.14
C SER A 21 7.12 6.92 13.52
N LYS A 22 8.41 7.10 13.85
CA LYS A 22 8.84 7.80 15.08
C LYS A 22 8.35 9.25 15.16
N ARG A 23 8.04 9.87 14.02
CA ARG A 23 7.56 11.24 13.91
C ARG A 23 6.07 11.31 13.54
N GLU A 24 5.38 10.17 13.54
CA GLU A 24 3.98 10.03 13.10
C GLU A 24 3.71 10.69 11.74
N ALA A 25 4.70 10.64 10.84
CA ALA A 25 4.58 11.27 9.53
C ALA A 25 3.42 10.60 8.76
N PRO A 26 2.48 11.37 8.16
CA PRO A 26 1.31 10.81 7.48
C PRO A 26 1.62 9.75 6.41
N ARG A 27 2.80 9.87 5.78
CA ARG A 27 3.32 8.95 4.75
C ARG A 27 4.02 7.70 5.29
N ALA A 28 4.24 7.59 6.59
CA ALA A 28 4.96 6.46 7.20
C ALA A 28 4.33 5.09 6.87
N PRO A 29 2.99 4.92 6.87
CA PRO A 29 2.40 3.67 6.42
C PRO A 29 2.77 3.34 4.98
N GLN A 30 2.67 4.33 4.07
CA GLN A 30 3.02 4.12 2.66
C GLN A 30 4.48 3.73 2.48
N LEU A 31 5.39 4.29 3.28
CA LEU A 31 6.81 3.93 3.24
C LEU A 31 7.05 2.48 3.69
N TYR A 32 6.35 1.99 4.71
CA TYR A 32 6.39 0.57 5.08
C TYR A 32 5.86 -0.34 3.97
N LEU A 33 4.80 0.07 3.27
CA LEU A 33 4.26 -0.70 2.15
C LEU A 33 5.26 -0.79 0.99
N GLN A 34 5.91 0.32 0.65
CA GLN A 34 6.95 0.35 -0.38
C GLN A 34 8.18 -0.47 0.02
N ALA A 35 8.58 -0.42 1.30
CA ALA A 35 9.65 -1.26 1.82
C ALA A 35 9.31 -2.76 1.69
N GLY A 36 8.09 -3.13 2.05
CA GLY A 36 7.61 -4.51 1.93
C GLY A 36 7.68 -5.04 0.49
N ARG A 37 7.17 -4.26 -0.46
CA ARG A 37 7.26 -4.58 -1.90
C ARG A 37 8.70 -4.70 -2.38
N ALA A 38 9.58 -3.80 -1.94
CA ALA A 38 10.97 -3.82 -2.32
C ALA A 38 11.71 -5.05 -1.76
N TRP A 39 11.43 -5.46 -0.52
CA TRP A 39 11.98 -6.68 0.07
C TRP A 39 11.49 -7.95 -0.62
N ILE A 40 10.20 -8.05 -0.95
CA ILE A 40 9.66 -9.17 -1.74
C ILE A 40 10.38 -9.25 -3.09
N LYS A 41 10.54 -8.13 -3.79
CA LYS A 41 11.29 -8.07 -5.06
C LYS A 41 12.78 -8.40 -4.89
N ALA A 42 13.34 -8.21 -3.70
CA ALA A 42 14.71 -8.57 -3.36
C ALA A 42 14.85 -10.06 -2.96
N GLY A 43 13.75 -10.81 -2.87
CA GLY A 43 13.73 -12.23 -2.48
C GLY A 43 13.60 -12.46 -0.97
N ASP A 44 13.64 -11.41 -0.14
CA ASP A 44 13.43 -11.51 1.31
C ASP A 44 11.93 -11.38 1.62
N ILE A 45 11.21 -12.47 1.34
CA ILE A 45 9.74 -12.52 1.44
C ILE A 45 9.28 -12.30 2.88
N GLU A 46 9.96 -12.91 3.86
CA GLU A 46 9.60 -12.82 5.27
C GLU A 46 9.66 -11.37 5.76
N ARG A 47 10.79 -10.69 5.52
CA ARG A 47 10.92 -9.27 5.86
C ARG A 47 9.92 -8.43 5.10
N GLY A 48 9.69 -8.73 3.82
CA GLY A 48 8.71 -8.02 3.00
C GLY A 48 7.30 -8.07 3.58
N VAL A 49 6.81 -9.27 3.91
CA VAL A 49 5.50 -9.48 4.54
C VAL A 49 5.42 -8.83 5.92
N GLN A 50 6.51 -8.86 6.70
CA GLN A 50 6.56 -8.17 8.00
C GLN A 50 6.39 -6.65 7.84
N ARG A 51 7.03 -6.03 6.84
CA ARG A 51 6.90 -4.58 6.58
C ARG A 51 5.52 -4.21 6.06
N LEU A 52 4.93 -5.02 5.18
CA LEU A 52 3.53 -4.83 4.73
C LEU A 52 2.56 -4.82 5.92
N ASN A 53 2.69 -5.80 6.82
CA ASN A 53 1.90 -5.88 8.05
C ASN A 53 2.08 -4.65 8.94
N THR A 54 3.32 -4.22 9.14
CA THR A 54 3.64 -3.02 9.94
C THR A 54 2.98 -1.77 9.35
N GLY A 55 2.98 -1.64 8.02
CA GLY A 55 2.30 -0.55 7.32
C GLY A 55 0.79 -0.53 7.60
N LEU A 56 0.11 -1.68 7.48
CA LEU A 56 -1.32 -1.79 7.77
C LEU A 56 -1.66 -1.50 9.23
N ASP A 57 -0.88 -2.05 10.16
CA ASP A 57 -1.08 -1.80 11.60
C ASP A 57 -0.90 -0.30 11.91
N LEU A 58 0.03 0.38 11.23
CA LEU A 58 0.22 1.82 11.37
C LEU A 58 -0.93 2.61 10.73
N MET A 59 -1.50 2.19 9.61
CA MET A 59 -2.70 2.81 9.02
C MET A 59 -3.86 2.84 10.02
N VAL A 60 -4.06 1.74 10.75
CA VAL A 60 -5.08 1.65 11.79
C VAL A 60 -4.82 2.65 12.92
N ARG A 61 -3.59 2.67 13.45
CA ARG A 61 -3.19 3.63 14.51
C ARG A 61 -3.38 5.08 14.08
N MET A 62 -3.08 5.37 12.81
CA MET A 62 -3.20 6.71 12.22
C MET A 62 -4.60 7.02 11.67
N LYS A 63 -5.61 6.19 11.98
CA LYS A 63 -7.01 6.35 11.55
C LYS A 63 -7.20 6.43 10.03
N GLN A 64 -6.29 5.85 9.25
CA GLN A 64 -6.39 5.73 7.78
C GLN A 64 -7.30 4.56 7.36
N LEU A 65 -8.41 4.35 8.09
CA LEU A 65 -9.28 3.17 7.94
C LEU A 65 -9.92 3.08 6.55
N ARG A 66 -10.24 4.22 5.93
CA ARG A 66 -10.83 4.27 4.59
C ARG A 66 -9.92 3.67 3.51
N ARG A 67 -8.60 3.75 3.72
CA ARG A 67 -7.59 3.20 2.81
C ARG A 67 -7.33 1.71 3.02
N LEU A 68 -7.68 1.19 4.20
CA LEU A 68 -7.27 -0.13 4.65
C LEU A 68 -7.79 -1.27 3.76
N PRO A 69 -9.08 -1.33 3.35
CA PRO A 69 -9.57 -2.41 2.48
C PRO A 69 -8.87 -2.44 1.11
N VAL A 70 -8.72 -1.27 0.48
CA VAL A 70 -8.15 -1.14 -0.87
C VAL A 70 -6.69 -1.56 -0.89
N VAL A 71 -5.90 -1.03 0.05
CA VAL A 71 -4.48 -1.38 0.19
C VAL A 71 -4.32 -2.88 0.47
N SER A 72 -5.15 -3.42 1.36
CA SER A 72 -5.13 -4.84 1.73
C SER A 72 -5.40 -5.76 0.55
N GLN A 73 -6.44 -5.43 -0.23
CA GLN A 73 -6.79 -6.20 -1.42
C GLN A 73 -5.66 -6.16 -2.45
N ARG A 74 -5.04 -4.99 -2.66
CA ARG A 74 -3.91 -4.85 -3.57
C ARG A 74 -2.71 -5.68 -3.14
N ILE A 75 -2.35 -5.65 -1.86
CA ILE A 75 -1.26 -6.48 -1.33
C ILE A 75 -1.56 -7.96 -1.54
N LEU A 76 -2.80 -8.38 -1.28
CA LEU A 76 -3.22 -9.77 -1.48
C LEU A 76 -3.09 -10.20 -2.95
N THR A 77 -3.49 -9.35 -3.89
CA THR A 77 -3.29 -9.58 -5.33
C THR A 77 -1.81 -9.67 -5.66
N GLU A 78 -0.98 -8.72 -5.20
CA GLU A 78 0.46 -8.70 -5.45
C GLU A 78 1.15 -9.98 -4.92
N LEU A 79 0.81 -10.43 -3.71
CA LEU A 79 1.35 -11.67 -3.15
C LEU A 79 0.98 -12.89 -4.02
N LYS A 80 -0.27 -12.97 -4.49
CA LYS A 80 -0.73 -14.05 -5.38
C LYS A 80 -0.03 -14.02 -6.74
N GLU A 81 0.14 -12.84 -7.34
CA GLU A 81 0.86 -12.65 -8.60
C GLU A 81 2.34 -13.03 -8.50
N HIS A 82 2.96 -12.84 -7.33
CA HIS A 82 4.31 -13.26 -7.04
C HIS A 82 4.44 -14.77 -6.69
N GLY A 83 3.36 -15.54 -6.75
CA GLY A 83 3.35 -16.97 -6.41
C GLY A 83 3.47 -17.26 -4.90
N LEU A 84 3.30 -16.24 -4.05
CA LEU A 84 3.44 -16.33 -2.59
C LEU A 84 2.12 -16.78 -1.94
N THR A 85 1.60 -17.94 -2.37
CA THR A 85 0.25 -18.41 -2.02
C THR A 85 0.07 -18.63 -0.52
N ASP A 86 1.06 -19.23 0.16
CA ASP A 86 0.98 -19.49 1.61
C ASP A 86 0.97 -18.19 2.42
N GLN A 87 1.82 -17.23 2.03
CA GLN A 87 1.85 -15.90 2.62
C GLN A 87 0.56 -15.15 2.35
N ALA A 88 0.00 -15.28 1.14
CA ALA A 88 -1.28 -14.68 0.76
C ALA A 88 -2.43 -15.22 1.62
N VAL A 89 -2.52 -16.54 1.84
CA VAL A 89 -3.55 -17.15 2.70
C VAL A 89 -3.43 -16.66 4.14
N THR A 90 -2.22 -16.66 4.68
CA THR A 90 -1.95 -16.20 6.06
C THR A 90 -2.29 -14.72 6.21
N PHE A 91 -1.89 -13.90 5.23
CA PHE A 91 -2.19 -12.47 5.19
C PHE A 91 -3.70 -12.22 5.06
N GLU A 92 -4.40 -12.97 4.21
CA GLU A 92 -5.84 -12.87 4.00
C GLU A 92 -6.63 -13.15 5.29
N ALA A 93 -6.24 -14.20 6.03
CA ALA A 93 -6.85 -14.52 7.32
C ALA A 93 -6.66 -13.39 8.35
N LYS A 94 -5.42 -12.87 8.47
CA LYS A 94 -5.12 -11.74 9.37
C LYS A 94 -5.95 -10.51 9.01
N ILE A 95 -5.99 -10.15 7.73
CA ILE A 95 -6.59 -8.89 7.31
C ILE A 95 -8.12 -8.94 7.36
N LYS A 96 -8.74 -10.10 7.13
CA LYS A 96 -10.18 -10.31 7.36
C LYS A 96 -10.55 -10.03 8.82
N ASN A 97 -9.77 -10.55 9.77
CA ASN A 97 -9.98 -10.30 11.20
C ASN A 97 -9.78 -8.81 11.57
N LEU A 98 -8.71 -8.20 11.04
CA LEU A 98 -8.44 -6.78 11.28
C LEU A 98 -9.57 -5.89 10.74
N LEU A 99 -10.03 -6.12 9.52
CA LEU A 99 -11.11 -5.35 8.90
C LEU A 99 -12.44 -5.54 9.63
N ALA A 100 -12.78 -6.78 10.02
CA ALA A 100 -13.99 -7.08 10.76
C ALA A 100 -14.07 -6.33 12.09
N THR A 101 -12.93 -6.12 12.76
CA THR A 101 -12.84 -5.32 14.01
C THR A 101 -13.35 -3.88 13.83
N TYR A 102 -13.27 -3.34 12.62
CA TYR A 102 -13.72 -1.99 12.28
C TYR A 102 -15.01 -1.97 11.43
N GLY A 103 -15.72 -3.09 11.32
CA GLY A 103 -16.91 -3.21 10.47
C GLY A 103 -16.63 -3.05 8.97
N LEU A 104 -15.39 -3.31 8.55
CA LEU A 104 -14.95 -3.23 7.16
C LEU A 104 -14.81 -4.63 6.54
N SER A 105 -14.75 -4.70 5.21
CA SER A 105 -14.51 -5.95 4.47
C SER A 105 -13.59 -5.74 3.27
N LEU A 106 -12.92 -6.80 2.81
CA LEU A 106 -12.13 -6.75 1.57
C LEU A 106 -13.01 -6.46 0.33
N ALA A 107 -14.28 -6.86 0.36
CA ALA A 107 -15.25 -6.57 -0.70
C ALA A 107 -15.59 -5.07 -0.81
N SER A 108 -15.26 -4.28 0.21
CA SER A 108 -15.41 -2.82 0.18
C SER A 108 -14.32 -2.13 -0.64
N ALA A 109 -13.33 -2.86 -1.17
CA ALA A 109 -12.37 -2.33 -2.13
C ALA A 109 -13.03 -2.21 -3.51
N SER A 110 -13.54 -1.02 -3.84
CA SER A 110 -14.14 -0.73 -5.15
C SER A 110 -13.05 -0.44 -6.19
N THR A 111 -13.12 -1.12 -7.33
CA THR A 111 -12.45 -0.68 -8.57
C THR A 111 -13.44 0.12 -9.41
N PRO A 112 -13.09 1.33 -9.88
CA PRO A 112 -13.95 2.12 -10.75
C PRO A 112 -14.29 1.37 -12.05
N THR A 113 -15.54 1.47 -12.49
CA THR A 113 -15.98 0.91 -13.78
C THR A 113 -15.39 1.70 -14.96
N GLU A 114 -15.16 3.00 -14.77
CA GLU A 114 -14.43 3.89 -15.67
C GLU A 114 -13.34 4.59 -14.86
N LYS A 115 -12.11 4.73 -15.40
CA LYS A 115 -11.00 5.41 -14.72
C LYS A 115 -11.07 6.90 -15.04
N PRO A 116 -11.63 7.74 -14.16
CA PRO A 116 -11.75 9.17 -14.43
C PRO A 116 -10.36 9.82 -14.44
N GLN A 117 -10.24 10.98 -15.08
CA GLN A 117 -8.94 11.63 -15.22
C GLN A 117 -8.42 12.12 -13.86
N LEU A 118 -7.24 11.67 -13.45
CA LEU A 118 -6.56 12.21 -12.28
C LEU A 118 -5.62 13.37 -12.67
N PRO A 119 -5.29 14.28 -11.73
CA PRO A 119 -4.15 15.18 -11.90
C PRO A 119 -2.88 14.38 -12.22
N ALA A 120 -2.09 14.81 -13.21
CA ALA A 120 -0.85 14.12 -13.58
C ALA A 120 0.21 14.11 -12.44
N LYS A 121 0.07 15.03 -11.48
CA LYS A 121 0.94 15.18 -10.32
C LYS A 121 0.10 15.22 -9.04
N CYS A 122 0.58 14.56 -8.00
CA CYS A 122 0.01 14.66 -6.67
C CYS A 122 0.30 16.05 -6.10
N SER A 123 -0.75 16.80 -5.73
CA SER A 123 -0.63 18.14 -5.12
C SER A 123 0.10 18.14 -3.77
N TYR A 124 0.16 17.00 -3.09
CA TYR A 124 0.77 16.87 -1.75
C TYR A 124 2.25 16.51 -1.79
N CYS A 125 2.69 15.69 -2.76
CA CYS A 125 4.08 15.22 -2.80
C CYS A 125 4.81 15.47 -4.13
N GLY A 126 4.14 15.98 -5.16
CA GLY A 126 4.70 16.18 -6.50
C GLY A 126 4.95 14.89 -7.28
N GLY A 127 4.60 13.72 -6.73
CA GLY A 127 4.75 12.43 -7.40
C GLY A 127 3.88 12.31 -8.64
N ASN A 128 4.31 11.50 -9.61
CA ASN A 128 3.48 11.16 -10.77
C ASN A 128 2.25 10.39 -10.31
N VAL A 129 1.13 10.66 -10.94
CA VAL A 129 -0.13 9.97 -10.68
C VAL A 129 -0.56 9.30 -11.97
N LEU A 130 -0.50 7.98 -11.96
CA LEU A 130 -0.93 7.15 -13.06
C LEU A 130 -2.26 6.51 -12.65
N PRO A 131 -3.36 6.74 -13.39
CA PRO A 131 -4.68 6.17 -13.07
C PRO A 131 -4.67 4.65 -12.90
N ASP A 132 -3.75 3.97 -13.58
CA ASP A 132 -3.61 2.51 -13.50
C ASP A 132 -2.80 2.03 -12.28
N GLU A 133 -2.01 2.91 -11.65
CA GLU A 133 -1.14 2.55 -10.53
C GLU A 133 -1.67 2.98 -9.17
N VAL A 134 -2.68 3.86 -9.12
CA VAL A 134 -3.26 4.37 -7.88
C VAL A 134 -4.24 3.40 -7.23
N GLU A 135 -4.49 3.61 -5.95
CA GLU A 135 -5.49 2.87 -5.18
C GLU A 135 -6.83 3.60 -5.23
N TRP A 136 -7.75 3.17 -6.07
CA TRP A 136 -9.07 3.79 -6.18
C TRP A 136 -9.98 3.43 -4.99
N PHE A 137 -10.77 4.41 -4.55
CA PHE A 137 -11.85 4.22 -3.58
C PHE A 137 -13.22 4.13 -4.25
N ASP A 138 -13.43 4.96 -5.27
CA ASP A 138 -14.65 5.10 -6.05
C ASP A 138 -14.35 5.84 -7.37
N ASN A 139 -15.39 6.20 -8.13
CA ASN A 139 -15.25 6.93 -9.41
C ASN A 139 -14.85 8.41 -9.25
N GLN A 140 -14.44 8.87 -8.06
CA GLN A 140 -14.06 10.26 -7.81
C GLN A 140 -12.79 10.38 -6.98
N GLN A 141 -12.40 9.37 -6.22
CA GLN A 141 -11.30 9.44 -5.28
C GLN A 141 -10.33 8.27 -5.42
N ALA A 142 -9.04 8.59 -5.44
CA ALA A 142 -7.96 7.63 -5.44
C ALA A 142 -6.87 8.02 -4.42
N SER A 143 -6.03 7.08 -4.02
CA SER A 143 -4.88 7.30 -3.16
C SER A 143 -3.59 7.28 -3.97
N CYS A 144 -2.77 8.31 -3.77
CA CYS A 144 -1.45 8.42 -4.38
C CYS A 144 -0.55 7.27 -3.94
N THR A 145 -0.03 6.50 -4.89
CA THR A 145 0.84 5.34 -4.65
C THR A 145 2.16 5.69 -3.94
N TYR A 146 2.56 6.95 -3.98
CA TYR A 146 3.80 7.45 -3.38
C TYR A 146 3.63 7.91 -1.93
N CYS A 147 2.66 8.80 -1.67
CA CYS A 147 2.50 9.41 -0.34
C CYS A 147 1.24 8.99 0.41
N GLY A 148 0.32 8.27 -0.25
CA GLY A 148 -0.95 7.84 0.32
C GLY A 148 -2.01 8.93 0.47
N SER A 149 -1.75 10.14 -0.04
CA SER A 149 -2.74 11.23 -0.02
C SER A 149 -3.91 10.92 -0.94
N ILE A 150 -5.11 11.33 -0.52
CA ILE A 150 -6.32 11.22 -1.34
C ILE A 150 -6.28 12.29 -2.44
N LEU A 151 -6.54 11.84 -3.65
CA LEU A 151 -6.61 12.61 -4.89
C LEU A 151 -8.05 12.56 -5.38
N GLU A 152 -8.52 13.69 -5.88
CA GLU A 152 -9.82 13.79 -6.53
C GLU A 152 -9.67 13.70 -8.04
N ALA A 153 -10.61 13.02 -8.69
CA ALA A 153 -10.72 12.99 -10.12
C ALA A 153 -11.15 14.36 -10.65
N LYS A 154 -10.57 14.73 -11.78
CA LYS A 154 -11.00 15.88 -12.56
C LYS A 154 -12.38 15.57 -13.13
N THR A 155 -13.29 16.53 -12.94
CA THR A 155 -14.61 16.55 -13.56
C THR A 155 -14.51 16.89 -15.04
#